data_AF-C1CHA3-F1
#
_entry.id   AF-C1CHA3-F1
#
_cell.length_a   1.000
_cell.length_b   1.000
_cell.length_c   1.000
_cell.angle_alpha   90.00
_cell.angle_beta   90.00
_cell.angle_gamma   90.00
#
_symmetry.space_group_name_H-M   'P 1'
#
loop_
_entity.id
_entity.type
_entity.pdbx_description
1 polymer ?
#
loop_
_entity_poly.entity_id
_entity_poly.type
_entity_poly.pdbx_seq_one_letter_code
_entity_poly.pdbx_strand_id
1 'polypeptide(L)'
;MKFAIRMNYIDTNEMLFVETPRKVITSDELRKKNTKYLDQKEFKLFIQNLKDEALCDYRITKYIRIAKVLFLTGMRYGELAALNYKEDIDFSKKTIHIKHTYDFRQKERTTPKTIKSDRVITAPQKVLDIIKEQIIENATNGFDTDFIFINTLGEPITNARVICALKRHGQKIGIEKNITTHTFRHSHISLLAELGIPLTAIMDRVGHSDSKTTLEIYSHVTQKMVSDISSKLDKIKF
;
A
#
# COMPACT_ATOMS: atom_id res chain seq x y z
N MET A 1 -21.49 -18.84 13.86
CA MET A 1 -21.72 -20.20 14.43
C MET A 1 -20.47 -20.85 15.04
N LYS A 2 -19.28 -20.85 14.41
CA LYS A 2 -18.06 -21.44 15.02
C LYS A 2 -17.66 -20.90 16.41
N PHE A 3 -18.08 -19.69 16.76
CA PHE A 3 -17.89 -19.13 18.10
C PHE A 3 -18.85 -19.74 19.12
N ALA A 4 -20.13 -19.92 18.74
CA ALA A 4 -21.17 -20.45 19.61
C ALA A 4 -20.90 -21.90 20.02
N ILE A 5 -20.37 -22.73 19.12
CA ILE A 5 -19.94 -24.11 19.46
C ILE A 5 -18.77 -24.10 20.43
N ARG A 6 -17.81 -23.19 20.22
CA ARG A 6 -16.64 -23.08 21.08
C ARG A 6 -16.99 -22.62 22.50
N MET A 7 -18.09 -21.89 22.62
CA MET A 7 -18.65 -21.43 23.89
C MET A 7 -19.74 -22.37 24.42
N ASN A 8 -19.94 -23.55 23.80
CA ASN A 8 -20.98 -24.51 24.15
C ASN A 8 -22.41 -23.93 24.19
N TYR A 9 -22.70 -22.92 23.37
CA TYR A 9 -24.07 -22.39 23.21
C TYR A 9 -24.91 -23.22 22.25
N ILE A 10 -24.26 -23.98 21.36
CA ILE A 10 -24.88 -24.93 20.43
C ILE A 10 -23.92 -26.11 20.25
N ASP A 11 -24.45 -27.32 20.07
CA ASP A 11 -23.64 -28.53 20.01
C ASP A 11 -23.00 -28.75 18.63
N THR A 12 -23.64 -28.27 17.57
CA THR A 12 -23.19 -28.48 16.19
C THR A 12 -23.34 -27.23 15.32
N ASN A 13 -22.63 -27.20 14.18
CA ASN A 13 -22.72 -26.10 13.21
C ASN A 13 -23.52 -26.58 12.00
N GLU A 14 -24.84 -26.39 11.94
CA GLU A 14 -25.59 -26.85 10.77
C GLU A 14 -25.18 -26.12 9.48
N MET A 15 -24.59 -24.92 9.60
CA MET A 15 -24.08 -24.15 8.44
C MET A 15 -22.85 -24.79 7.78
N LEU A 16 -22.25 -25.85 8.33
CA LEU A 16 -21.22 -26.62 7.62
C LEU A 16 -21.81 -27.47 6.49
N PHE A 17 -23.09 -27.83 6.59
CA PHE A 17 -23.78 -28.68 5.62
C PHE A 17 -24.52 -27.87 4.55
N VAL A 18 -24.49 -26.54 4.66
CA VAL A 18 -25.03 -25.64 3.65
C VAL A 18 -24.01 -25.48 2.53
N GLU A 19 -24.25 -26.15 1.41
CA GLU A 19 -23.51 -25.89 0.18
C GLU A 19 -23.97 -24.58 -0.43
N THR A 20 -23.20 -23.51 -0.21
CA THR A 20 -23.41 -22.27 -0.95
C THR A 20 -23.03 -22.51 -2.41
N PRO A 21 -23.89 -22.17 -3.38
CA PRO A 21 -23.57 -22.32 -4.80
C PRO A 21 -22.27 -21.58 -5.08
N ARG A 22 -21.32 -22.28 -5.72
CA ARG A 22 -20.03 -21.70 -6.09
C ARG A 22 -20.31 -20.48 -6.96
N LYS A 23 -19.99 -19.29 -6.44
CA LYS A 23 -20.23 -18.04 -7.19
C LYS A 23 -19.52 -18.16 -8.54
N VAL A 24 -20.32 -18.21 -9.61
CA VAL A 24 -19.80 -18.21 -10.97
C VAL A 24 -19.18 -16.84 -11.21
N ILE A 25 -17.86 -16.79 -11.27
CA ILE A 25 -17.13 -15.55 -11.55
C ILE A 25 -17.39 -15.24 -13.02
N THR A 26 -18.14 -14.18 -13.30
CA THR A 26 -18.37 -13.72 -14.68
C THR A 26 -17.08 -13.17 -15.29
N SER A 27 -16.99 -13.17 -16.62
CA SER A 27 -15.87 -12.57 -17.37
C SER A 27 -15.60 -11.11 -16.98
N ASP A 28 -16.65 -10.35 -16.63
CA ASP A 28 -16.54 -8.98 -16.12
C ASP A 28 -15.98 -8.89 -14.70
N GLU A 29 -16.28 -9.86 -13.82
CA GLU A 29 -15.66 -9.95 -12.49
C GLU A 29 -14.18 -10.35 -12.57
N LEU A 30 -13.82 -11.20 -13.56
CA LEU A 30 -12.43 -11.51 -13.91
C LEU A 30 -11.67 -10.27 -14.41
N ARG A 31 -12.28 -9.46 -15.29
CA ARG A 31 -11.71 -8.18 -15.75
C ARG A 31 -11.60 -7.15 -14.63
N LYS A 32 -12.60 -7.05 -13.75
CA LYS A 32 -12.56 -6.20 -12.54
C LYS A 32 -11.47 -6.59 -11.55
N LYS A 33 -10.95 -7.81 -11.60
CA LYS A 33 -9.85 -8.28 -10.73
C LYS A 33 -8.54 -7.49 -10.95
N ASN A 34 -8.37 -6.90 -12.13
CA ASN A 34 -7.24 -6.02 -12.49
C ASN A 34 -7.38 -4.56 -12.03
N THR A 35 -8.37 -4.25 -11.19
CA THR A 35 -8.58 -2.88 -10.64
C THR A 35 -7.81 -2.63 -9.33
N LYS A 36 -7.14 -3.64 -8.78
CA LYS A 36 -6.53 -3.57 -7.44
C LYS A 36 -5.25 -2.74 -7.37
N TYR A 37 -4.60 -2.46 -8.50
CA TYR A 37 -3.37 -1.68 -8.59
C TYR A 37 -3.35 -0.77 -9.82
N LEU A 38 -2.49 0.25 -9.75
CA LEU A 38 -2.12 1.13 -10.85
C LEU A 38 -0.78 0.68 -11.46
N ASP A 39 -0.71 0.56 -12.77
CA ASP A 39 0.53 0.30 -13.50
C ASP A 39 1.46 1.52 -13.41
N GLN A 40 2.75 1.34 -13.69
CA GLN A 40 3.73 2.43 -13.62
C GLN A 40 3.35 3.64 -14.48
N LYS A 41 2.79 3.41 -15.67
CA LYS A 41 2.31 4.46 -16.58
C LYS A 41 1.11 5.20 -16.01
N GLU A 42 0.12 4.45 -15.50
CA GLU A 42 -1.08 5.01 -14.87
C GLU A 42 -0.72 5.84 -13.63
N PHE A 43 0.18 5.33 -12.79
CA PHE A 43 0.65 6.04 -11.61
C PHE A 43 1.40 7.33 -11.98
N LYS A 44 2.24 7.30 -13.02
CA LYS A 44 2.94 8.50 -13.51
C LYS A 44 1.94 9.56 -13.98
N LEU A 45 0.95 9.17 -14.77
CA LEU A 45 -0.13 10.06 -15.24
C LEU A 45 -0.93 10.63 -14.07
N PHE A 46 -1.29 9.78 -13.11
CA PHE A 46 -2.01 10.17 -11.90
C PHE A 46 -1.26 11.24 -11.10
N ILE A 47 0.05 11.06 -10.88
CA ILE A 47 0.89 12.02 -10.15
C ILE A 47 1.09 13.32 -10.94
N GLN A 48 1.20 13.25 -12.27
CA GLN A 48 1.36 14.45 -13.09
C GLN A 48 0.13 15.35 -13.00
N ASN A 49 -1.07 14.78 -13.17
CA ASN A 49 -2.32 15.54 -13.06
C ASN A 49 -2.51 16.14 -11.65
N LEU A 50 -2.16 15.38 -10.60
CA LEU A 50 -2.19 15.91 -9.24
C LEU A 50 -1.25 17.10 -9.04
N LYS A 51 -0.08 17.13 -9.69
CA LYS A 51 0.84 18.28 -9.61
C LYS A 51 0.24 19.53 -10.23
N ASP A 52 -0.45 19.38 -11.36
CA ASP A 52 -1.10 20.52 -12.03
C ASP A 52 -2.20 21.11 -11.13
N GLU A 53 -2.97 20.26 -10.44
CA GLU A 53 -3.95 20.71 -9.45
C GLU A 53 -3.29 21.29 -8.18
N ALA A 54 -2.12 20.80 -7.79
CA ALA A 54 -1.39 21.30 -6.63
C ALA A 54 -0.90 22.74 -6.81
N LEU A 55 -0.82 23.26 -8.04
CA LEU A 55 -0.58 24.68 -8.31
C LEU A 55 -1.71 25.56 -7.77
N CYS A 56 -2.94 25.03 -7.70
CA CYS A 56 -4.11 25.74 -7.19
C CYS A 56 -4.40 25.46 -5.71
N ASP A 57 -3.98 24.32 -5.18
CA ASP A 57 -4.16 23.94 -3.77
C ASP A 57 -2.93 23.22 -3.21
N TYR A 58 -2.16 23.94 -2.39
CA TYR A 58 -0.92 23.43 -1.78
C TYR A 58 -1.14 22.16 -0.93
N ARG A 59 -2.36 21.92 -0.44
CA ARG A 59 -2.68 20.73 0.37
C ARG A 59 -2.56 19.45 -0.44
N ILE A 60 -2.72 19.53 -1.76
CA ILE A 60 -2.59 18.40 -2.69
C ILE A 60 -1.14 17.89 -2.71
N THR A 61 -0.16 18.78 -2.51
CA THR A 61 1.27 18.42 -2.42
C THR A 61 1.52 17.34 -1.36
N LYS A 62 0.86 17.44 -0.19
CA LYS A 62 0.97 16.42 0.87
C LYS A 62 0.44 15.06 0.39
N TYR A 63 -0.70 15.02 -0.31
CA TYR A 63 -1.26 13.77 -0.85
C TYR A 63 -0.38 13.16 -1.95
N ILE A 64 0.25 14.00 -2.79
CA ILE A 64 1.22 13.55 -3.80
C ILE A 64 2.42 12.88 -3.11
N ARG A 65 2.97 13.52 -2.07
CA ARG A 65 4.09 12.96 -1.30
C ARG A 65 3.71 11.63 -0.66
N ILE A 66 2.55 11.54 -0.02
CA ILE A 66 2.01 10.29 0.56
C ILE A 66 1.91 9.20 -0.51
N ALA A 67 1.29 9.49 -1.65
CA ALA A 67 1.11 8.51 -2.73
C ALA A 67 2.45 7.98 -3.26
N LYS A 68 3.44 8.87 -3.46
CA LYS A 68 4.80 8.48 -3.88
C LYS A 68 5.51 7.62 -2.84
N VAL A 69 5.45 7.99 -1.56
CA VAL A 69 6.08 7.21 -0.49
C VAL A 69 5.46 5.83 -0.42
N LEU A 70 4.12 5.71 -0.41
CA LEU A 70 3.44 4.41 -0.40
C LEU A 70 3.78 3.56 -1.62
N PHE A 71 3.80 4.16 -2.82
CA PHE A 71 4.09 3.47 -4.07
C PHE A 71 5.54 2.94 -4.14
N LEU A 72 6.51 3.61 -3.52
CA LEU A 72 7.93 3.22 -3.57
C LEU A 72 8.37 2.32 -2.41
N THR A 73 7.63 2.34 -1.29
CA THR A 73 7.96 1.57 -0.09
C THR A 73 7.08 0.34 0.08
N GLY A 74 5.83 0.38 -0.37
CA GLY A 74 4.85 -0.68 -0.19
C GLY A 74 4.29 -0.77 1.23
N MET A 75 4.50 0.25 2.08
CA MET A 75 4.00 0.29 3.46
C MET A 75 2.48 0.39 3.49
N ARG A 76 1.85 -0.04 4.59
CA ARG A 76 0.44 0.28 4.84
C ARG A 76 0.31 1.75 5.24
N TYR A 77 -0.85 2.35 5.00
CA TYR A 77 -1.08 3.73 5.40
C TYR A 77 -0.97 3.94 6.91
N GLY A 78 -1.50 3.02 7.71
CA GLY A 78 -1.39 3.11 9.18
C GLY A 78 0.06 3.01 9.68
N GLU A 79 0.93 2.30 8.96
CA GLU A 79 2.37 2.24 9.24
C GLU A 79 3.04 3.58 8.88
N LEU A 80 2.68 4.16 7.74
CA LEU A 80 3.16 5.48 7.32
C LEU A 80 2.72 6.59 8.29
N ALA A 81 1.47 6.55 8.74
CA ALA A 81 0.92 7.53 9.67
C ALA A 81 1.55 7.44 11.07
N ALA A 82 2.07 6.27 11.46
CA ALA A 82 2.72 6.06 12.75
C ALA A 82 4.22 6.39 12.77
N LEU A 83 4.78 6.73 11.61
CA LEU A 83 6.21 6.84 11.42
C LEU A 83 6.75 8.10 12.12
N ASN A 84 7.68 7.89 13.05
CA ASN A 84 8.42 8.95 13.73
C ASN A 84 9.77 9.13 13.02
N TYR A 85 10.04 10.32 12.49
CA TYR A 85 11.27 10.52 11.70
C TYR A 85 12.57 10.47 12.52
N LYS A 86 12.53 10.70 13.84
CA LYS A 86 13.70 10.65 14.74
C LYS A 86 14.05 9.22 15.12
N GLU A 87 13.03 8.40 15.39
CA GLU A 87 13.21 7.03 15.91
C GLU A 87 13.25 5.97 14.81
N ASP A 88 12.43 6.14 13.78
CA ASP A 88 12.14 5.08 12.81
C ASP A 88 12.94 5.21 11.50
N ILE A 89 13.61 6.34 11.26
CA ILE A 89 14.33 6.60 10.00
C ILE A 89 15.82 6.84 10.24
N ASP A 90 16.65 5.98 9.64
CA ASP A 90 18.09 6.20 9.56
C ASP A 90 18.43 6.75 8.17
N PHE A 91 18.64 8.06 8.09
CA PHE A 91 18.98 8.75 6.84
C PHE A 91 20.38 8.39 6.31
N SER A 92 21.30 7.97 7.18
CA SER A 92 22.66 7.58 6.81
C SER A 92 22.67 6.21 6.15
N LYS A 93 21.98 5.24 6.75
CA LYS A 93 21.83 3.87 6.22
C LYS A 93 20.73 3.72 5.19
N LYS A 94 19.90 4.76 4.99
CA LYS A 94 18.75 4.79 4.07
C LYS A 94 17.72 3.70 4.40
N THR A 95 17.49 3.47 5.68
CA THR A 95 16.58 2.43 6.19
C THR A 95 15.43 3.04 6.97
N ILE A 96 14.25 2.44 6.85
CA ILE A 96 13.04 2.77 7.60
C ILE A 96 12.65 1.56 8.42
N HIS A 97 12.56 1.72 9.74
CA HIS A 97 12.14 0.71 10.69
C HIS A 97 10.64 0.84 10.95
N ILE A 98 9.88 -0.16 10.51
CA ILE A 98 8.42 -0.17 10.62
C ILE A 98 8.04 -0.94 11.87
N LYS A 99 7.91 -0.23 12.99
CA LYS A 99 7.58 -0.82 14.30
C LYS A 99 6.14 -0.63 14.74
N HIS A 100 5.45 0.40 14.27
CA HIS A 100 4.18 0.85 14.83
C HIS A 100 3.12 1.01 13.75
N THR A 101 1.85 1.01 14.17
CA THR A 101 0.70 1.37 13.35
C THR A 101 -0.15 2.37 14.11
N TYR A 102 -0.65 3.39 13.43
CA TYR A 102 -1.40 4.46 14.06
C TYR A 102 -2.87 4.06 14.15
N ASP A 103 -3.42 4.03 15.36
CA ASP A 103 -4.86 3.84 15.57
C ASP A 103 -5.55 5.21 15.53
N PHE A 104 -6.34 5.45 14.49
CA PHE A 104 -7.06 6.71 14.31
C PHE A 104 -8.24 6.90 15.27
N ARG A 105 -8.73 5.83 15.92
CA ARG A 105 -9.82 5.90 16.91
C ARG A 105 -9.28 6.30 18.27
N GLN A 106 -8.18 5.68 18.69
CA GLN A 106 -7.52 5.95 19.97
C GLN A 106 -6.50 7.08 19.89
N LYS A 107 -6.14 7.52 18.68
CA LYS A 107 -5.13 8.56 18.39
C LYS A 107 -3.75 8.24 18.98
N GLU A 108 -3.37 6.97 18.91
CA GLU A 108 -2.10 6.50 19.50
C GLU A 108 -1.32 5.58 18.56
N ARG A 109 0.00 5.49 18.80
CA ARG A 109 0.87 4.51 18.15
C ARG A 109 0.65 3.17 18.85
N THR A 110 0.07 2.22 18.12
CA THR A 110 -0.10 0.86 18.59
C THR A 110 1.04 -0.01 18.05
N THR A 111 1.52 -0.94 18.87
CA THR A 111 2.42 -1.98 18.40
C THR A 111 1.65 -2.96 17.52
N PRO A 112 2.26 -3.47 16.43
CA PRO A 112 1.61 -4.41 15.56
C PRO A 112 1.30 -5.69 16.32
N LYS A 113 0.14 -6.28 16.01
CA LYS A 113 -0.37 -7.48 16.68
C LYS A 113 0.48 -8.74 16.44
N THR A 114 1.51 -8.69 15.59
CA THR A 114 2.35 -9.86 15.24
C THR A 114 3.82 -9.47 15.07
N ILE A 115 4.73 -10.36 15.50
CA ILE A 115 6.20 -10.19 15.43
C ILE A 115 6.67 -9.91 13.99
N LYS A 116 6.03 -10.53 12.99
CA LYS A 116 6.37 -10.38 11.56
C LYS A 116 6.05 -9.01 10.96
N SER A 117 5.36 -8.15 11.70
CA SER A 117 5.07 -6.79 11.24
C SER A 117 6.20 -5.81 11.54
N ASP A 118 7.04 -6.11 12.54
CA ASP A 118 8.28 -5.38 12.80
C ASP A 118 9.32 -5.75 11.74
N ARG A 119 9.74 -4.77 10.94
CA ARG A 119 10.68 -4.97 9.83
C ARG A 119 11.44 -3.70 9.49
N VAL A 120 12.63 -3.87 8.93
CA VAL A 120 13.43 -2.77 8.37
C VAL A 120 13.39 -2.85 6.85
N ILE A 121 13.04 -1.75 6.19
CA ILE A 121 13.05 -1.65 4.74
C ILE A 121 14.10 -0.64 4.26
N THR A 122 14.81 -0.97 3.18
CA THR A 122 15.65 0.00 2.49
C THR A 122 14.79 0.92 1.62
N ALA A 123 14.94 2.23 1.82
CA ALA A 123 14.20 3.26 1.11
C ALA A 123 15.07 3.91 0.02
N PRO A 124 14.55 4.10 -1.21
CA PRO A 124 15.23 4.89 -2.22
C PRO A 124 15.50 6.32 -1.76
N GLN A 125 16.58 6.94 -2.24
CA GLN A 125 16.93 8.33 -1.90
C GLN A 125 15.75 9.30 -2.11
N LYS A 126 15.03 9.14 -3.23
CA LYS A 126 13.84 9.93 -3.56
C LYS A 126 12.76 9.92 -2.47
N VAL A 127 12.59 8.80 -1.76
CA VAL A 127 11.64 8.70 -0.65
C VAL A 127 12.11 9.51 0.55
N LEU A 128 13.40 9.40 0.88
CA LEU A 128 14.01 10.14 1.98
C LEU A 128 13.99 11.64 1.73
N ASP A 129 14.22 12.08 0.49
CA ASP A 129 14.18 13.49 0.12
C ASP A 129 12.75 14.05 0.29
N ILE A 130 11.72 13.32 -0.16
CA ILE A 130 10.31 13.68 0.05
C ILE A 130 9.97 13.81 1.54
N ILE A 131 10.48 12.88 2.37
CA ILE A 131 10.26 12.92 3.81
C ILE A 131 10.95 14.13 4.43
N LYS A 132 12.20 14.41 4.05
CA LYS A 132 12.94 15.60 4.51
C LYS A 132 12.23 16.90 4.15
N GLU A 133 11.78 17.04 2.90
CA GLU A 133 11.00 18.20 2.47
C GLU A 133 9.75 18.40 3.34
N GLN A 134 9.03 17.31 3.64
CA GLN A 134 7.83 17.39 4.47
C GLN A 134 8.15 17.77 5.92
N ILE A 135 9.24 17.27 6.49
CA ILE A 135 9.69 17.63 7.85
C ILE A 135 10.03 19.13 7.91
N ILE A 136 10.78 19.63 6.93
CA ILE A 136 11.11 21.06 6.84
C ILE A 136 9.84 21.90 6.73
N GLU A 137 8.89 21.51 5.89
CA GLU A 137 7.61 22.22 5.75
C GLU A 137 6.81 22.23 7.06
N ASN A 138 6.81 21.14 7.82
CA ASN A 138 6.13 21.09 9.12
C ASN A 138 6.80 22.06 10.11
N ALA A 139 8.13 22.08 10.18
CA ALA A 139 8.88 22.98 11.04
C ALA A 139 8.69 24.46 10.66
N THR A 140 8.72 24.79 9.37
CA THR A 140 8.46 26.16 8.87
C THR A 140 7.06 26.65 9.21
N ASN A 141 6.08 25.73 9.26
CA ASN A 141 4.71 26.05 9.66
C ASN A 141 4.50 26.06 11.19
N GLY A 142 5.57 25.90 11.99
CA GLY A 142 5.52 26.00 13.45
C GLY A 142 4.98 24.76 14.17
N PHE A 143 4.92 23.60 13.51
CA PHE A 143 4.48 22.36 14.15
C PHE A 143 5.64 21.71 14.92
N ASP A 144 5.45 21.50 16.23
CA ASP A 144 6.32 20.68 17.07
C ASP A 144 5.77 19.26 17.14
N THR A 145 6.16 18.43 16.18
CA THR A 145 5.69 17.04 16.07
C THR A 145 6.72 16.17 15.37
N ASP A 146 6.81 14.93 15.82
CA ASP A 146 7.69 13.93 15.22
C ASP A 146 7.02 13.15 14.07
N PHE A 147 5.73 13.38 13.84
CA PHE A 147 5.00 12.79 12.73
C PHE A 147 5.31 13.51 11.41
N ILE A 148 5.40 12.72 10.33
CA ILE A 148 5.77 13.26 9.01
C ILE A 148 4.57 13.89 8.31
N PHE A 149 3.46 13.16 8.18
CA PHE A 149 2.29 13.60 7.41
C PHE A 149 1.14 14.03 8.32
N ILE A 150 1.14 15.31 8.66
CA ILE A 150 0.23 15.90 9.66
C ILE A 150 -0.87 16.77 9.06
N ASN A 151 -1.99 16.85 9.78
CA ASN A 151 -3.08 17.78 9.58
C ASN A 151 -2.77 19.15 10.23
N THR A 152 -3.74 20.07 10.21
CA THR A 152 -3.61 21.42 10.80
C THR A 152 -3.56 21.43 12.33
N LEU A 153 -3.81 20.29 12.98
CA LEU A 153 -3.74 20.11 14.44
C LEU A 153 -2.43 19.43 14.87
N GLY A 154 -1.51 19.15 13.94
CA GLY A 154 -0.26 18.43 14.23
C GLY A 154 -0.41 16.90 14.35
N GLU A 155 -1.62 16.35 14.13
CA GLU A 155 -1.90 14.92 14.18
C GLU A 155 -1.76 14.27 12.79
N PRO A 156 -1.47 12.97 12.67
CA PRO A 156 -1.45 12.27 11.39
C PRO A 156 -2.75 12.46 10.59
N ILE A 157 -2.62 12.70 9.29
CA ILE A 157 -3.78 12.81 8.39
C ILE A 157 -4.57 11.50 8.44
N THR A 158 -5.91 11.58 8.40
CA THR A 158 -6.75 10.38 8.42
C THR A 158 -6.77 9.67 7.07
N ASN A 159 -6.83 8.34 7.10
CA ASN A 159 -6.89 7.51 5.89
C ASN A 159 -8.09 7.89 5.01
N ALA A 160 -9.25 8.16 5.62
CA ALA A 160 -10.46 8.58 4.91
C ALA A 160 -10.24 9.87 4.10
N ARG A 161 -9.51 10.84 4.67
CA ARG A 161 -9.24 12.12 4.00
C ARG A 161 -8.29 11.95 2.82
N VAL A 162 -7.25 11.13 2.98
CA VAL A 162 -6.35 10.77 1.87
C VAL A 162 -7.12 10.04 0.77
N ILE A 163 -7.91 9.02 1.11
CA ILE A 163 -8.70 8.27 0.12
C ILE A 163 -9.68 9.18 -0.61
N CYS A 164 -10.39 10.06 0.10
CA CYS A 164 -11.34 10.99 -0.50
C CYS A 164 -10.66 11.92 -1.52
N ALA A 165 -9.52 12.50 -1.16
CA ALA A 165 -8.74 13.33 -2.08
C ALA A 165 -8.29 12.53 -3.31
N LEU A 166 -7.66 11.38 -3.11
CA LEU A 166 -7.13 10.56 -4.20
C LEU A 166 -8.23 10.08 -5.16
N LYS A 167 -9.40 9.68 -4.65
CA LYS A 167 -10.54 9.28 -5.48
C LYS A 167 -11.09 10.44 -6.30
N ARG A 168 -11.28 11.60 -5.66
CA ARG A 168 -11.77 12.82 -6.33
C ARG A 168 -10.88 13.19 -7.51
N HIS A 169 -9.56 13.14 -7.33
CA HIS A 169 -8.61 13.45 -8.40
C HIS A 169 -8.48 12.33 -9.43
N GLY A 170 -8.56 11.06 -9.02
CA GLY A 170 -8.53 9.92 -9.93
C GLY A 170 -9.72 9.89 -10.90
N GLN A 171 -10.91 10.22 -10.42
CA GLN A 171 -12.12 10.27 -11.24
C GLN A 171 -12.07 11.35 -12.32
N LYS A 172 -11.48 12.52 -12.01
CA LYS A 172 -11.33 13.63 -12.98
C LYS A 172 -10.53 13.23 -14.22
N ILE A 173 -9.63 12.26 -14.10
CA ILE A 173 -8.72 11.85 -15.16
C ILE A 173 -9.15 10.53 -15.81
N GLY A 174 -10.38 10.10 -15.56
CA GLY A 174 -10.95 8.88 -16.16
C GLY A 174 -10.38 7.58 -15.58
N ILE A 175 -9.70 7.61 -14.44
CA ILE A 175 -9.34 6.35 -13.76
C ILE A 175 -10.61 5.79 -13.11
N GLU A 176 -11.19 4.78 -13.77
CA GLU A 176 -12.36 4.04 -13.26
C GLU A 176 -12.01 3.12 -12.08
N LYS A 177 -10.72 2.87 -11.84
CA LYS A 177 -10.24 2.03 -10.74
C LYS A 177 -10.49 2.72 -9.40
N ASN A 178 -10.91 1.93 -8.41
CA ASN A 178 -11.11 2.41 -7.05
C ASN A 178 -9.76 2.67 -6.35
N ILE A 179 -9.28 3.92 -6.43
CA ILE A 179 -8.00 4.31 -5.81
C ILE A 179 -8.17 4.39 -4.29
N THR A 180 -7.33 3.63 -3.59
CA THR A 180 -7.20 3.62 -2.14
C THR A 180 -5.72 3.64 -1.76
N THR A 181 -5.42 3.81 -0.48
CA THR A 181 -4.04 3.72 0.00
C THR A 181 -3.43 2.32 -0.18
N HIS A 182 -4.24 1.26 -0.13
CA HIS A 182 -3.80 -0.11 -0.45
C HIS A 182 -3.50 -0.31 -1.93
N THR A 183 -4.14 0.45 -2.82
CA THR A 183 -3.88 0.39 -4.26
C THR A 183 -2.41 0.68 -4.56
N PHE A 184 -1.79 1.65 -3.88
CA PHE A 184 -0.36 1.96 -4.07
C PHE A 184 0.56 0.84 -3.56
N ARG A 185 0.18 0.16 -2.48
CA ARG A 185 0.92 -1.02 -2.00
C ARG A 185 0.84 -2.15 -3.03
N HIS A 186 -0.33 -2.38 -3.61
CA HIS A 186 -0.48 -3.38 -4.67
C HIS A 186 0.29 -2.99 -5.94
N SER A 187 0.34 -1.70 -6.28
CA SER A 187 1.19 -1.20 -7.35
C SER A 187 2.67 -1.43 -7.08
N HIS A 188 3.12 -1.23 -5.84
CA HIS A 188 4.50 -1.54 -5.43
C HIS A 188 4.81 -3.03 -5.62
N ILE A 189 3.89 -3.92 -5.23
CA ILE A 189 4.04 -5.37 -5.44
C ILE A 189 4.12 -5.69 -6.94
N SER A 190 3.23 -5.12 -7.76
CA SER A 190 3.27 -5.31 -9.22
C SER A 190 4.59 -4.84 -9.81
N LEU A 191 5.07 -3.66 -9.40
CA LEU A 191 6.35 -3.11 -9.84
C LEU A 191 7.52 -4.04 -9.49
N LEU A 192 7.59 -4.55 -8.25
CA LEU A 192 8.65 -5.47 -7.88
C LEU A 192 8.57 -6.80 -8.63
N ALA A 193 7.35 -7.28 -8.91
CA ALA A 193 7.13 -8.48 -9.70
C ALA A 193 7.58 -8.29 -11.17
N GLU A 194 7.27 -7.14 -11.78
CA GLU A 194 7.74 -6.76 -13.12
C GLU A 194 9.27 -6.64 -13.18
N LEU A 195 9.90 -6.19 -12.09
CA LEU A 195 11.35 -6.15 -11.93
C LEU A 195 11.99 -7.54 -11.70
N GLY A 196 11.19 -8.62 -11.67
CA GLY A 196 11.68 -9.99 -11.50
C GLY A 196 12.12 -10.32 -10.07
N ILE A 197 11.72 -9.54 -9.07
CA ILE A 197 12.10 -9.79 -7.68
C ILE A 197 11.37 -11.05 -7.16
N PRO A 198 12.04 -11.96 -6.44
CA PRO A 198 11.41 -13.16 -5.91
C PRO A 198 10.23 -12.83 -4.96
N LEU A 199 9.17 -13.63 -5.05
CA LEU A 199 7.97 -13.45 -4.22
C LEU A 199 8.28 -13.39 -2.71
N THR A 200 9.22 -14.21 -2.23
CA THR A 200 9.65 -14.23 -0.83
C THR A 200 10.19 -12.88 -0.39
N ALA A 201 11.11 -12.28 -1.15
CA ALA A 201 11.66 -10.96 -0.88
C ALA A 201 10.60 -9.85 -0.94
N ILE A 202 9.62 -9.96 -1.86
CA ILE A 202 8.48 -9.05 -1.91
C ILE A 202 7.66 -9.15 -0.62
N MET A 203 7.30 -10.37 -0.20
CA MET A 203 6.52 -10.62 1.01
C MET A 203 7.23 -10.15 2.29
N ASP A 204 8.55 -10.33 2.38
CA ASP A 204 9.36 -9.82 3.49
C ASP A 204 9.30 -8.28 3.54
N ARG A 205 9.45 -7.62 2.38
CA ARG A 205 9.42 -6.15 2.30
C ARG A 205 8.06 -5.57 2.66
N VAL A 206 6.99 -6.08 2.05
CA VAL A 206 5.65 -5.53 2.29
C VAL A 206 5.06 -6.04 3.61
N GLY A 207 5.54 -7.14 4.15
CA GLY A 207 5.01 -7.78 5.35
C GLY A 207 3.93 -8.81 5.02
N HIS A 208 4.01 -9.97 5.68
CA HIS A 208 3.27 -11.21 5.40
C HIS A 208 1.76 -11.18 5.64
N SER A 209 1.24 -10.11 6.24
CA SER A 209 -0.16 -10.04 6.66
C SER A 209 -1.15 -9.89 5.50
N ASP A 210 -0.67 -9.74 4.26
CA ASP A 210 -1.49 -9.73 3.04
C ASP A 210 -0.92 -10.68 1.97
N SER A 211 -0.56 -11.89 2.37
CA SER A 211 0.05 -12.90 1.50
C SER A 211 -0.84 -13.28 0.31
N LYS A 212 -2.15 -13.42 0.52
CA LYS A 212 -3.11 -13.79 -0.54
C LYS A 212 -3.14 -12.76 -1.66
N THR A 213 -3.29 -11.48 -1.34
CA THR A 213 -3.35 -10.43 -2.37
C THR A 213 -2.01 -10.26 -3.07
N THR A 214 -0.91 -10.38 -2.31
CA THR A 214 0.45 -10.34 -2.87
C THR A 214 0.66 -11.46 -3.89
N LEU A 215 0.28 -12.69 -3.53
CA LEU A 215 0.37 -13.84 -4.42
C LEU A 215 -0.51 -13.67 -5.67
N GLU A 216 -1.75 -13.23 -5.50
CA GLU A 216 -2.67 -12.98 -6.63
C GLU A 216 -2.06 -11.99 -7.66
N ILE A 217 -1.52 -10.86 -7.19
CA ILE A 217 -0.91 -9.85 -8.06
C ILE A 217 0.35 -10.42 -8.71
N TYR A 218 1.24 -11.02 -7.92
CA TYR A 218 2.49 -11.59 -8.41
C TYR A 218 2.23 -12.63 -9.52
N SER A 219 1.32 -13.58 -9.28
CA SER A 219 0.96 -14.61 -10.27
C SER A 219 0.42 -14.02 -11.56
N HIS A 220 -0.40 -12.97 -11.49
CA HIS A 220 -0.93 -12.31 -12.69
C HIS A 220 0.16 -11.60 -13.50
N VAL A 221 1.07 -10.89 -12.81
CA VAL A 221 2.19 -10.20 -13.47
C VAL A 221 3.17 -11.21 -14.09
N THR A 222 3.51 -12.27 -13.36
CA THR A 222 4.40 -13.31 -13.89
C THR A 222 3.77 -14.03 -15.07
N GLN A 223 2.48 -14.34 -15.05
CA GLN A 223 1.78 -14.91 -16.22
C GLN A 223 1.90 -14.03 -17.47
N LYS A 224 1.82 -12.70 -17.32
CA LYS A 224 2.06 -11.76 -18.43
C LYS A 224 3.52 -11.79 -18.94
N MET A 225 4.49 -11.96 -18.05
CA MET A 225 5.91 -12.11 -18.43
C MET A 225 6.23 -13.49 -19.05
N VAL A 226 5.38 -14.49 -18.78
CA VAL A 226 5.56 -15.89 -19.15
C VAL A 226 5.10 -16.22 -20.58
N SER A 227 4.46 -15.29 -21.31
CA SER A 227 4.25 -15.43 -22.76
C SER A 227 5.56 -15.60 -23.55
N ASP A 228 6.71 -15.38 -22.90
CA ASP A 228 8.07 -15.60 -23.40
C ASP A 228 8.76 -16.86 -22.87
N ILE A 229 8.05 -17.80 -22.22
CA ILE A 229 8.71 -19.03 -21.72
C ILE A 229 9.20 -19.92 -22.87
N SER A 230 8.38 -20.18 -23.90
CA SER A 230 8.80 -21.01 -25.04
C SER A 230 10.05 -20.42 -25.72
N SER A 231 10.05 -19.12 -25.97
CA SER A 231 11.18 -18.41 -26.59
C SER A 231 12.45 -18.39 -25.71
N LYS A 232 12.33 -18.58 -24.39
CA LYS A 232 13.46 -18.75 -23.47
C LYS A 232 13.96 -20.19 -23.41
N LEU A 233 13.06 -21.18 -23.44
CA LEU A 233 13.41 -22.60 -23.45
C LEU A 233 14.12 -23.01 -24.75
N ASP A 234 13.70 -22.45 -25.89
CA ASP A 234 14.34 -22.69 -27.20
C ASP A 234 15.82 -22.24 -27.27
N LYS A 235 16.25 -21.36 -26.35
CA LYS A 235 17.64 -20.88 -26.27
C LYS A 235 18.56 -21.82 -25.48
N ILE A 236 18.02 -22.85 -24.84
CA ILE A 236 18.80 -23.84 -24.12
C ILE A 236 19.36 -24.83 -25.14
N LYS A 237 20.67 -24.78 -25.36
CA LYS A 237 21.37 -25.80 -26.16
C LYS A 237 21.81 -26.93 -25.23
N PHE A 238 21.45 -28.16 -25.60
CA PHE A 238 21.99 -29.40 -25.02
C PHE A 238 23.35 -29.72 -25.63
#